data_AF-A0A1X7FHZ6-F1
#
_entry.id   AF-A0A1X7FHZ6-F1
#
_cell.length_a   1.000
_cell.length_b   1.000
_cell.length_c   1.000
_cell.angle_alpha   90.00
_cell.angle_beta   90.00
_cell.angle_gamma   90.00
#
_symmetry.space_group_name_H-M   'P 1'
#
loop_
_entity.id
_entity.type
_entity.pdbx_description
1 polymer ?
#
loop_
_entity_poly.entity_id
_entity_poly.type
_entity_poly.pdbx_seq_one_letter_code
_entity_poly.pdbx_strand_id
1 'polypeptide(L)'
;MGSTITPLKYHMVGQDALIIMSDGRCSRPVQVTHDALTDIQSPACCDASRLAQYLEFFAEMAVKKIEKEAIAFDGRIWITADDVRAWRSLHPGMTENTATSPAPVQQ
;
A
#
# COMPACT_ATOMS: atom_id res chain seq x y z
N MET A 1 -7.38 22.57 10.87
CA MET A 1 -7.99 22.16 9.58
C MET A 1 -7.24 20.93 9.12
N GLY A 2 -7.88 19.76 9.20
CA GLY A 2 -7.24 18.49 8.82
C GLY A 2 -6.89 18.55 7.34
N SER A 3 -5.59 18.48 7.03
CA SER A 3 -5.16 18.42 5.63
C SER A 3 -5.52 17.02 5.13
N THR A 4 -6.55 16.92 4.29
CA THR A 4 -6.93 15.62 3.70
C THR A 4 -5.84 15.24 2.71
N ILE A 5 -4.96 14.34 3.14
CA ILE A 5 -3.91 13.81 2.29
C ILE A 5 -4.54 12.84 1.29
N THR A 6 -4.54 13.19 0.01
CA THR A 6 -5.19 12.40 -1.05
C THR A 6 -4.21 12.05 -2.16
N PRO A 7 -4.35 10.87 -2.79
CA PRO A 7 -3.54 10.50 -3.94
C PRO A 7 -3.98 11.31 -5.16
N LEU A 8 -3.11 12.15 -5.71
CA LEU A 8 -3.37 12.94 -6.92
C LEU A 8 -3.11 12.14 -8.20
N LYS A 9 -2.03 11.38 -8.20
CA LYS A 9 -1.56 10.65 -9.39
C LYS A 9 -0.79 9.42 -8.98
N TYR A 10 -0.89 8.36 -9.75
CA TYR A 10 -0.04 7.19 -9.62
C TYR A 10 0.41 6.72 -11.01
N HIS A 11 1.61 6.16 -11.08
CA HIS A 11 2.11 5.52 -12.28
C HIS A 11 3.17 4.49 -11.90
N MET A 12 3.34 3.48 -12.77
CA MET A 12 4.44 2.52 -12.62
C MET A 12 5.71 3.11 -13.22
N VAL A 13 6.82 2.95 -12.50
CA VAL A 13 8.16 3.39 -12.88
C VAL A 13 9.06 2.16 -12.84
N GLY A 14 9.25 1.52 -13.99
CA GLY A 14 9.96 0.25 -14.08
C GLY A 14 9.21 -0.86 -13.34
N GLN A 15 9.78 -1.36 -12.25
CA GLN A 15 9.18 -2.40 -11.40
C GLN A 15 8.55 -1.84 -10.11
N ASP A 16 8.72 -0.55 -9.86
CA ASP A 16 8.21 0.14 -8.68
C ASP A 16 6.98 0.98 -9.05
N ALA A 17 6.19 1.36 -8.05
CA ALA A 17 5.08 2.28 -8.23
C ALA A 17 5.36 3.62 -7.57
N LEU A 18 5.05 4.71 -8.26
CA LEU A 18 5.15 6.06 -7.72
C LEU A 18 3.76 6.68 -7.58
N ILE A 19 3.40 7.05 -6.36
CA ILE A 19 2.15 7.69 -6.00
C ILE A 19 2.46 9.11 -5.52
N ILE A 20 1.85 10.11 -6.13
CA ILE A 20 1.96 11.50 -5.74
C ILE A 20 0.80 11.81 -4.80
N MET A 21 1.13 12.04 -3.52
CA MET A 21 0.16 12.46 -2.52
C MET A 21 0.17 13.97 -2.36
N SER A 22 -0.98 14.55 -2.08
CA SER A 22 -1.10 15.98 -1.77
C SER A 22 -1.87 16.18 -0.49
N ASP A 23 -1.30 16.99 0.40
CA ASP A 23 -1.97 17.48 1.61
C ASP A 23 -2.72 18.80 1.38
N GLY A 24 -2.71 19.30 0.14
CA GLY A 24 -3.29 20.60 -0.23
C GLY A 24 -2.31 21.76 -0.18
N ARG A 25 -1.18 21.65 0.53
CA ARG A 25 -0.07 22.61 0.47
C ARG A 25 1.13 22.08 -0.29
N CYS A 26 1.48 20.81 -0.09
CA CYS A 26 2.64 20.18 -0.71
C CYS A 26 2.27 18.88 -1.41
N SER A 27 2.98 18.59 -2.51
CA SER A 27 2.95 17.29 -3.16
C SER A 27 4.13 16.46 -2.67
N ARG A 28 3.85 15.28 -2.13
CA ARG A 28 4.86 14.34 -1.61
C ARG A 28 4.89 13.09 -2.48
N PRO A 29 6.02 12.76 -3.11
CA PRO A 29 6.18 11.51 -3.84
C PRO A 29 6.35 10.34 -2.87
N VAL A 30 5.52 9.32 -3.06
CA VAL A 30 5.54 8.04 -2.36
C VAL A 30 6.01 6.99 -3.36
N GLN A 31 7.11 6.33 -3.06
CA GLN A 31 7.65 5.23 -3.85
C GLN A 31 7.34 3.92 -3.16
N VAL A 32 6.59 3.07 -3.84
CA VAL A 32 6.26 1.71 -3.41
C VAL A 32 7.21 0.78 -4.15
N THR A 33 8.03 0.07 -3.38
CA THR A 33 9.01 -0.87 -3.93
C THR A 33 8.33 -2.07 -4.58
N HIS A 34 8.97 -2.66 -5.59
CA HIS A 34 8.53 -3.92 -6.20
C HIS A 34 8.25 -5.00 -5.14
N ASP A 35 9.13 -5.15 -4.15
CA ASP A 35 8.97 -6.15 -3.08
C ASP A 35 7.64 -5.95 -2.32
N ALA A 36 7.30 -4.70 -2.01
CA ALA A 36 6.02 -4.34 -1.37
C ALA A 36 4.81 -4.66 -2.27
N LEU A 37 4.90 -4.37 -3.57
CA LEU A 37 3.87 -4.70 -4.55
C LEU A 37 3.70 -6.22 -4.70
N THR A 38 4.77 -6.99 -4.54
CA THR A 38 4.69 -8.46 -4.58
C THR A 38 4.24 -9.08 -3.25
N ASP A 39 4.53 -8.46 -2.12
CA ASP A 39 4.18 -8.99 -0.79
C ASP A 39 2.69 -8.73 -0.44
N ILE A 40 2.10 -7.64 -0.98
CA ILE A 40 0.69 -7.31 -0.73
C ILE A 40 -0.29 -8.29 -1.41
N GLN A 41 0.14 -9.04 -2.43
CA GLN A 41 -0.72 -9.91 -3.21
C GLN A 41 -0.10 -11.28 -3.52
N SER A 42 -0.95 -12.31 -3.53
CA SER A 42 -0.58 -13.65 -4.00
C SER A 42 -1.63 -14.14 -5.00
N PRO A 43 -1.28 -14.38 -6.28
CA PRO A 43 0.05 -14.28 -6.90
C PRO A 43 0.53 -12.83 -7.12
N ALA A 44 1.86 -12.65 -7.13
CA ALA A 44 2.51 -11.37 -7.39
C ALA A 44 2.34 -10.93 -8.86
N CYS A 45 1.47 -9.96 -9.09
CA CYS A 45 1.14 -9.33 -10.38
C CYS A 45 1.30 -7.82 -10.22
N CYS A 46 2.42 -7.28 -10.71
CA CYS A 46 2.67 -5.85 -10.74
C CYS A 46 1.96 -5.22 -11.95
N ASP A 47 0.65 -5.02 -11.85
CA ASP A 47 -0.17 -4.39 -12.90
C ASP A 47 -0.75 -3.05 -12.44
N ALA A 48 -0.86 -2.08 -13.35
CA ALA A 48 -1.43 -0.76 -13.06
C ALA A 48 -2.88 -0.84 -12.54
N SER A 49 -3.68 -1.79 -13.04
CA SER A 49 -5.04 -2.04 -12.56
C SER A 49 -5.07 -2.53 -11.10
N ARG A 50 -4.06 -3.30 -10.68
CA ARG A 50 -3.92 -3.76 -9.29
C ARG A 50 -3.39 -2.66 -8.39
N LEU A 51 -2.45 -1.85 -8.87
CA LEU A 51 -2.02 -0.66 -8.15
C LEU A 51 -3.20 0.26 -7.84
N ALA A 52 -4.16 0.43 -8.76
CA ALA A 52 -5.37 1.19 -8.51
C ALA A 52 -6.27 0.58 -7.41
N GLN A 53 -6.36 -0.76 -7.33
CA GLN A 53 -7.10 -1.47 -6.29
C GLN A 53 -6.45 -1.31 -4.90
N TYR A 54 -5.12 -1.30 -4.86
CA TYR A 54 -4.35 -1.15 -3.63
C TYR A 54 -3.94 0.30 -3.33
N LEU A 55 -4.33 1.25 -4.18
CA LEU A 55 -3.90 2.65 -4.10
C LEU A 55 -4.29 3.28 -2.76
N GLU A 56 -5.51 3.02 -2.30
CA GLU A 56 -6.02 3.57 -1.04
C GLU A 56 -5.25 3.03 0.17
N PHE A 57 -4.82 1.77 0.13
CA PHE A 57 -4.00 1.16 1.17
C PHE A 57 -2.60 1.75 1.21
N PHE A 58 -1.95 1.89 0.04
CA PHE A 58 -0.66 2.55 -0.05
C PHE A 58 -0.73 4.02 0.36
N ALA A 59 -1.84 4.70 0.00
CA ALA A 59 -2.11 6.06 0.45
C ALA A 59 -2.25 6.13 1.97
N GLU A 60 -3.00 5.23 2.61
CA GLU A 60 -3.14 5.20 4.08
C GLU A 60 -1.78 4.98 4.79
N MET A 61 -0.98 4.04 4.30
CA MET A 61 0.37 3.80 4.82
C MET A 61 1.24 5.05 4.66
N ALA A 62 1.17 5.71 3.50
CA ALA A 62 1.90 6.95 3.25
C ALA A 62 1.44 8.09 4.18
N VAL A 63 0.13 8.22 4.42
CA VAL A 63 -0.43 9.20 5.39
C VAL A 63 0.16 8.97 6.77
N LYS A 64 0.15 7.74 7.26
CA LYS A 64 0.74 7.38 8.56
C LYS A 64 2.23 7.75 8.63
N LYS A 65 2.98 7.58 7.53
CA LYS A 65 4.38 8.01 7.46
C LYS A 65 4.55 9.51 7.40
N ILE A 66 3.69 10.23 6.67
CA ILE A 66 3.66 11.69 6.61
C ILE A 66 3.44 12.29 7.99
N GLU A 67 2.45 11.78 8.72
CA GLU A 67 2.11 12.23 10.07
C GLU A 67 3.21 11.93 11.09
N LYS A 68 3.92 10.82 10.91
CA LYS A 68 5.10 10.44 11.72
C LYS A 68 6.41 11.11 11.30
N GLU A 69 6.37 11.99 10.28
CA GLU A 69 7.56 12.61 9.69
C GLU A 69 8.61 11.59 9.22
N ALA A 70 8.17 10.37 8.90
CA ALA A 70 9.01 9.25 8.45
C ALA A 70 9.32 9.36 6.95
N ILE A 71 9.96 10.46 6.58
CA ILE A 71 10.39 10.76 5.21
C ILE A 71 11.82 10.23 5.03
N ALA A 72 12.09 9.56 3.91
CA ALA A 72 13.42 9.08 3.60
C ALA A 72 14.38 10.26 3.33
N PHE A 73 15.68 9.98 3.36
CA PHE A 73 16.73 10.98 3.15
C PHE A 73 16.60 11.73 1.80
N ASP A 74 16.07 11.09 0.77
CA ASP A 74 15.81 11.71 -0.55
C ASP A 74 14.57 12.65 -0.56
N GLY A 75 13.89 12.82 0.58
CA GLY A 75 12.65 13.60 0.68
C GLY A 75 11.41 12.86 0.16
N ARG A 76 11.55 11.56 -0.16
CA ARG A 76 10.47 10.68 -0.61
C ARG A 76 9.97 9.80 0.51
N ILE A 77 8.76 9.30 0.37
CA ILE A 77 8.22 8.30 1.30
C ILE A 77 8.38 6.93 0.66
N TRP A 78 9.07 6.03 1.35
CA TRP A 78 9.31 4.68 0.84
C TRP A 78 8.34 3.73 1.52
N ILE A 79 7.59 2.97 0.71
CA ILE A 79 6.79 1.85 1.17
C ILE A 79 7.50 0.57 0.75
N THR A 80 7.95 -0.18 1.75
CA THR A 80 8.66 -1.45 1.57
C THR A 80 7.75 -2.62 1.95
N ALA A 81 8.18 -3.85 1.67
CA ALA A 81 7.44 -5.01 2.11
C ALA A 81 7.32 -5.09 3.64
N ASP A 82 8.23 -4.47 4.39
CA ASP A 82 8.11 -4.39 5.86
C ASP A 82 6.86 -3.60 6.26
N ASP A 83 6.59 -2.47 5.59
CA ASP A 83 5.37 -1.69 5.82
C ASP A 83 4.12 -2.50 5.48
N VAL A 84 4.17 -3.24 4.37
CA VAL A 84 3.07 -4.10 3.94
C VAL A 84 2.84 -5.23 4.94
N ARG A 85 3.90 -5.87 5.45
CA ARG A 85 3.82 -6.93 6.46
C ARG A 85 3.29 -6.39 7.78
N ALA A 86 3.79 -5.25 8.24
CA ALA A 86 3.29 -4.56 9.42
C ALA A 86 1.79 -4.23 9.27
N TRP A 87 1.38 -3.75 8.09
CA TRP A 87 -0.04 -3.52 7.80
C TRP A 87 -0.85 -4.82 7.79
N ARG A 88 -0.37 -5.90 7.15
CA ARG A 88 -1.04 -7.21 7.13
C ARG A 88 -1.19 -7.79 8.54
N SER A 89 -0.20 -7.63 9.41
CA SER A 89 -0.27 -8.03 10.82
C SER A 89 -1.34 -7.25 11.61
N LEU A 90 -1.60 -6.00 11.23
CA LEU A 90 -2.67 -5.19 11.83
C LEU A 90 -4.06 -5.51 11.23
N HIS A 91 -4.11 -6.10 10.04
CA HIS A 91 -5.34 -6.44 9.32
C HIS A 91 -5.38 -7.93 8.91
N PRO A 92 -5.43 -8.87 9.87
CA PRO A 92 -5.32 -10.31 9.60
C PRO A 92 -6.50 -10.90 8.80
N GLY A 93 -7.59 -10.16 8.59
CA GLY A 93 -8.81 -10.63 7.91
C GLY A 93 -8.92 -10.33 6.40
N MET A 94 -7.95 -9.64 5.78
CA MET A 94 -8.11 -9.16 4.38
C MET A 94 -7.46 -10.05 3.32
N THR A 95 -6.67 -11.05 3.72
CA THR A 95 -6.06 -12.03 2.79
C THR A 95 -6.72 -13.40 2.84
N GLU A 96 -7.76 -13.57 3.67
CA GLU A 96 -8.49 -14.82 3.77
C GLU A 96 -9.67 -14.81 2.79
N ASN A 97 -9.36 -15.05 1.52
CA ASN A 97 -10.27 -15.83 0.70
C ASN A 97 -10.21 -17.28 1.21
N THR A 98 -10.77 -17.54 2.39
CA THR A 98 -11.21 -18.89 2.77
C THR A 98 -12.24 -19.27 1.68
N ALA A 99 -11.98 -20.17 0.74
CA ALA A 99 -11.55 -21.53 0.98
C ALA A 99 -12.17 -22.03 2.30
N THR A 100 -13.49 -21.88 2.44
CA THR A 100 -14.27 -22.64 3.40
C THR A 100 -14.01 -24.10 3.12
N SER A 101 -13.06 -24.63 3.88
CA SER A 101 -12.79 -26.04 4.08
C SER A 101 -14.12 -26.77 4.30
N PRO A 102 -14.31 -27.97 3.69
CA PRO A 102 -15.58 -28.67 3.72
C PRO A 102 -16.02 -28.93 5.16
N ALA A 103 -17.28 -28.64 5.43
CA ALA A 103 -17.93 -28.94 6.70
C ALA A 103 -17.63 -30.39 7.12
N PRO A 104 -17.29 -30.67 8.40
CA PRO A 104 -17.26 -32.04 8.87
C PRO A 104 -18.69 -32.58 8.82
N VAL A 105 -18.91 -33.59 7.97
CA VAL A 105 -20.09 -34.46 8.03
C VAL A 105 -20.10 -35.11 9.41
N GLN A 106 -20.97 -34.64 10.29
CA GLN A 106 -21.26 -35.34 11.53
C GLN A 106 -22.27 -36.44 11.23
N GLN A 107 -21.91 -37.64 11.70
CA GLN A 107 -22.62 -38.91 11.53
C GLN A 107 -23.97 -38.94 12.26
#